data_AF-A0A5P1V0Q8-F1
#
_entry.id   AF-A0A5P1V0Q8-F1
#
_cell.length_a   1.000
_cell.length_b   1.000
_cell.length_c   1.000
_cell.angle_alpha   90.00
_cell.angle_beta   90.00
_cell.angle_gamma   90.00
#
_symmetry.space_group_name_H-M   'P 1'
#
loop_
_entity.id
_entity.type
_entity.pdbx_description
1 polymer ?
#
loop_
_entity_poly.entity_id
_entity_poly.type
_entity_poly.pdbx_seq_one_letter_code
_entity_poly.pdbx_strand_id
1 'polypeptide(L)'
;MIKLVDFFEDLVKEKIASLFEGSYPWEALKALKTFLNDIVPSLPKEVPLNLPLPETLLLTEEGEVLSFKELEKGEDGFYFKGEKVEGALLMAGAFLSSEKIYFEKGVKVEPFAIIQGPAYFSQGTEVRQGAYVRGSVYTGVGCVIGHTTEVKNSIFLSQAKAAHFAYVGDSILGAQVNLGAGTKLANLKFNKKEIIFTIEGEVIKTGLKKLGAILGDGCQTGCNSVLQPGTILGKFSFVFPARVAGPGFFGPFTKIK
;
A
#
# COMPACT_ATOMS: atom_id res chain seq x y z
N MET A 1 11.06 21.69 12.74
CA MET A 1 10.04 21.62 11.67
C MET A 1 10.17 20.28 10.94
N ILE A 2 9.09 19.51 10.80
CA ILE A 2 9.07 18.25 10.00
C ILE A 2 9.36 18.58 8.54
N LYS A 3 10.39 18.00 7.94
CA LYS A 3 10.66 18.12 6.50
C LYS A 3 10.45 16.78 5.82
N LEU A 4 9.91 16.78 4.60
CA LEU A 4 9.69 15.55 3.83
C LEU A 4 10.99 14.77 3.58
N VAL A 5 12.12 15.46 3.44
CA VAL A 5 13.46 14.86 3.28
C VAL A 5 13.90 14.02 4.50
N ASP A 6 13.30 14.24 5.66
CA ASP A 6 13.54 13.41 6.85
C ASP A 6 12.87 12.02 6.72
N PHE A 7 11.97 11.86 5.75
CA PHE A 7 11.20 10.64 5.50
C PHE A 7 11.55 10.00 4.17
N PHE A 8 11.56 10.78 3.09
CA PHE A 8 11.55 10.26 1.73
C PHE A 8 12.65 10.92 0.91
N GLU A 9 13.52 10.12 0.30
CA GLU A 9 14.67 10.63 -0.47
C GLU A 9 14.31 10.89 -1.94
N ASP A 10 13.60 9.96 -2.58
CA ASP A 10 13.42 9.93 -4.04
C ASP A 10 11.93 9.96 -4.47
N LEU A 11 11.11 10.80 -3.82
CA LEU A 11 9.67 10.91 -4.13
C LEU A 11 9.38 11.18 -5.61
N VAL A 12 10.26 11.92 -6.31
CA VAL A 12 10.08 12.28 -7.73
C VAL A 12 10.00 11.07 -8.67
N LYS A 13 10.45 9.88 -8.22
CA LYS A 13 10.34 8.63 -8.98
C LYS A 13 8.97 7.97 -8.82
N GLU A 14 8.20 8.37 -7.81
CA GLU A 14 6.87 7.83 -7.52
C GLU A 14 5.80 8.55 -8.34
N LYS A 15 4.83 7.81 -8.88
CA LYS A 15 3.72 8.42 -9.65
C LYS A 15 2.85 9.34 -8.80
N ILE A 16 2.89 9.16 -7.49
CA ILE A 16 2.10 9.90 -6.51
C ILE A 16 2.86 11.11 -5.93
N ALA A 17 4.05 11.44 -6.45
CA ALA A 17 4.93 12.50 -5.93
C ALA A 17 4.20 13.84 -5.68
N SER A 18 3.30 14.22 -6.59
CA SER A 18 2.54 15.48 -6.50
C SER A 18 1.67 15.58 -5.24
N LEU A 19 1.27 14.47 -4.63
CA LEU A 19 0.52 14.48 -3.36
C LEU A 19 1.38 14.88 -2.16
N PHE A 20 2.70 14.86 -2.30
CA PHE A 20 3.66 15.19 -1.26
C PHE A 20 4.20 16.63 -1.41
N GLU A 21 3.66 17.47 -2.28
CA GLU A 21 4.10 18.87 -2.40
C GLU A 21 3.66 19.77 -1.23
N GLY A 22 2.76 19.27 -0.38
CA GLY A 22 2.29 19.98 0.81
C GLY A 22 3.30 20.05 1.96
N SER A 23 2.96 20.81 3.00
CA SER A 23 3.85 21.05 4.14
C SER A 23 4.12 19.82 5.01
N TYR A 24 3.22 18.82 5.02
CA TYR A 24 3.32 17.66 5.89
C TYR A 24 3.00 16.35 5.15
N PRO A 25 3.64 15.23 5.53
CA PRO A 25 3.48 13.97 4.81
C PRO A 25 2.05 13.40 4.84
N TRP A 26 1.27 13.63 5.91
CA TRP A 26 -0.12 13.13 5.98
C TRP A 26 -1.10 13.84 5.05
N GLU A 27 -0.74 14.99 4.46
CA GLU A 27 -1.61 15.68 3.49
C GLU A 27 -1.88 14.80 2.26
N ALA A 28 -0.90 13.96 1.87
CA ALA A 28 -1.06 13.00 0.78
C ALA A 28 -2.25 12.04 1.00
N LEU A 29 -2.49 11.62 2.25
CA LEU A 29 -3.60 10.73 2.59
C LEU A 29 -4.97 11.38 2.39
N LYS A 30 -5.06 12.72 2.53
CA LYS A 30 -6.32 13.45 2.32
C LYS A 30 -6.70 13.50 0.85
N ALA A 31 -5.71 13.67 -0.03
CA ALA A 31 -5.88 13.78 -1.46
C ALA A 31 -5.96 12.41 -2.18
N LEU A 32 -5.47 11.34 -1.54
CA LEU A 32 -5.32 10.01 -2.13
C LEU A 32 -6.58 9.50 -2.84
N LYS A 33 -7.76 9.64 -2.22
CA LYS A 33 -9.01 9.15 -2.81
C LYS A 33 -9.34 9.85 -4.12
N THR A 34 -9.24 11.18 -4.14
CA THR A 34 -9.52 11.99 -5.33
C THR A 34 -8.52 11.65 -6.42
N PHE A 35 -7.22 11.68 -6.09
CA PHE A 35 -6.14 11.33 -7.00
C PHE A 35 -6.36 9.96 -7.68
N LEU A 36 -6.66 8.91 -6.89
CA LEU A 36 -6.89 7.59 -7.45
C LEU A 36 -8.13 7.53 -8.34
N ASN A 37 -9.23 8.22 -8.00
CA ASN A 37 -10.42 8.23 -8.87
C ASN A 37 -10.16 8.89 -10.23
N ASP A 38 -9.26 9.88 -10.26
CA ASP A 38 -8.88 10.62 -11.45
C ASP A 38 -7.97 9.80 -12.37
N ILE A 39 -6.99 9.08 -11.80
CA ILE A 39 -5.99 8.35 -12.59
C ILE A 39 -6.33 6.89 -12.89
N VAL A 40 -7.19 6.25 -12.09
CA VAL A 40 -7.53 4.83 -12.24
C VAL A 40 -8.64 4.69 -13.29
N PRO A 41 -8.39 4.04 -14.44
CA PRO A 41 -9.44 3.73 -15.40
C PRO A 41 -10.39 2.67 -14.83
N SER A 42 -11.55 2.49 -15.47
CA SER A 42 -12.41 1.35 -15.14
C SER A 42 -11.76 0.06 -15.64
N LEU A 43 -11.88 -1.01 -14.86
CA LEU A 43 -11.53 -2.36 -15.28
C LEU A 43 -12.27 -2.75 -16.56
N PRO A 44 -11.67 -3.60 -17.43
CA PRO A 44 -12.38 -4.20 -18.55
C PRO A 44 -13.64 -4.95 -18.07
N LYS A 45 -14.70 -4.91 -18.87
CA LYS A 45 -16.02 -5.46 -18.50
C LYS A 45 -16.01 -6.98 -18.35
N GLU A 46 -15.02 -7.62 -18.97
CA GLU A 46 -14.76 -9.05 -18.96
C GLU A 46 -14.25 -9.52 -17.58
N VAL A 47 -13.71 -8.62 -16.76
CA VAL A 47 -13.28 -8.95 -15.39
C VAL A 47 -14.50 -9.07 -14.48
N PRO A 48 -14.79 -10.25 -13.90
CA PRO A 48 -15.92 -10.42 -13.00
C PRO A 48 -15.76 -9.59 -11.72
N LEU A 49 -16.84 -8.91 -11.31
CA LEU A 49 -16.91 -8.14 -10.07
C LEU A 49 -17.96 -8.70 -9.12
N ASN A 50 -17.69 -8.61 -7.82
CA ASN A 50 -18.57 -9.06 -6.73
C ASN A 50 -18.83 -10.57 -6.67
N LEU A 51 -17.95 -11.36 -7.28
CA LEU A 51 -17.84 -12.81 -7.10
C LEU A 51 -16.35 -13.21 -7.12
N PRO A 52 -15.98 -14.35 -6.52
CA PRO A 52 -14.65 -14.90 -6.70
C PRO A 52 -14.37 -15.17 -8.18
N LEU A 53 -13.17 -14.83 -8.66
CA LEU A 53 -12.75 -15.10 -10.03
C LEU A 53 -12.85 -16.62 -10.31
N PRO A 54 -13.59 -17.04 -11.35
CA PRO A 54 -13.81 -18.46 -11.63
C PRO A 54 -12.56 -19.16 -12.19
N GLU A 55 -11.63 -18.40 -12.73
CA GLU A 55 -10.34 -18.88 -13.25
C GLU A 55 -9.26 -17.81 -13.09
N THR A 56 -8.02 -18.19 -13.36
CA THR A 56 -6.90 -17.24 -13.42
C THR A 56 -6.97 -16.46 -14.73
N LEU A 57 -6.82 -15.14 -14.64
CA LEU A 57 -6.84 -14.22 -15.77
C LEU A 57 -5.49 -13.51 -15.87
N LEU A 58 -5.05 -13.20 -17.10
CA LEU A 58 -4.00 -12.24 -17.37
C LEU A 58 -4.62 -10.99 -17.98
N LEU A 59 -4.43 -9.85 -17.31
CA LEU A 59 -4.86 -8.54 -17.78
C LEU A 59 -3.66 -7.84 -18.42
N THR A 60 -3.67 -7.63 -19.74
CA THR A 60 -2.53 -7.03 -20.47
C THR A 60 -2.42 -5.52 -20.23
N GLU A 61 -1.28 -4.92 -20.61
CA GLU A 61 -1.09 -3.46 -20.52
C GLU A 61 -2.04 -2.70 -21.46
N GLU A 62 -2.48 -3.33 -22.55
CA GLU A 62 -3.45 -2.81 -23.52
C GLU A 62 -4.91 -2.95 -23.03
N GLY A 63 -5.13 -3.62 -21.91
CA GLY A 63 -6.45 -3.83 -21.31
C GLY A 63 -7.20 -5.07 -21.83
N GLU A 64 -6.52 -6.00 -22.50
CA GLU A 64 -7.10 -7.28 -22.88
C GLU A 64 -7.17 -8.24 -21.69
N VAL A 65 -8.23 -9.02 -21.60
CA VAL A 65 -8.43 -10.05 -20.57
C VAL A 65 -8.29 -11.42 -21.21
N LEU A 66 -7.20 -12.12 -20.87
CA LEU A 66 -6.89 -13.44 -21.41
C LEU A 66 -7.12 -14.52 -20.35
N SER A 67 -7.75 -15.65 -20.72
CA SER A 67 -7.82 -16.80 -19.82
C SER A 67 -6.42 -17.42 -19.70
N PHE A 68 -6.01 -17.74 -18.47
CA PHE A 68 -4.72 -18.41 -18.26
C PHE A 68 -4.62 -19.76 -18.98
N LYS A 69 -5.76 -20.40 -19.32
CA LYS A 69 -5.78 -21.67 -20.07
C LYS A 69 -5.38 -21.51 -21.53
N GLU A 70 -5.47 -20.30 -22.07
CA GLU A 70 -5.12 -19.96 -23.45
C GLU A 70 -3.66 -19.52 -23.58
N LEU A 71 -2.95 -19.40 -22.45
CA LEU A 71 -1.56 -18.96 -22.40
C LEU A 71 -0.61 -20.15 -22.43
N GLU A 72 0.43 -20.01 -23.24
CA GLU A 72 1.58 -20.91 -23.24
C GLU A 72 2.66 -20.36 -22.31
N LYS A 73 3.21 -21.20 -21.43
CA LYS A 73 4.30 -20.81 -20.54
C LYS A 73 5.64 -21.09 -21.22
N GLY A 74 6.39 -20.03 -21.53
CA GLY A 74 7.77 -20.11 -22.02
C GLY A 74 8.80 -20.01 -20.88
N GLU A 75 10.08 -19.93 -21.25
CA GLU A 75 11.19 -19.77 -20.31
C GLU A 75 11.21 -18.37 -19.67
N ASP A 76 10.76 -17.35 -20.39
CA ASP A 76 10.90 -15.93 -20.05
C ASP A 76 9.54 -15.20 -19.89
N GLY A 77 8.42 -15.92 -19.88
CA GLY A 77 7.10 -15.32 -19.70
C GLY A 77 5.93 -16.18 -20.20
N PHE A 78 4.82 -15.49 -20.46
CA PHE A 78 3.61 -16.07 -21.05
C PHE A 78 3.48 -15.65 -22.50
N TYR A 79 2.89 -16.52 -23.30
CA TYR A 79 2.67 -16.32 -24.73
C TYR A 79 1.20 -16.56 -25.07
N PHE A 80 0.65 -15.73 -25.96
CA PHE A 80 -0.68 -15.88 -26.52
C PHE A 80 -0.57 -15.88 -28.05
N LYS A 81 -1.01 -16.96 -28.71
CA LYS A 81 -0.92 -17.13 -30.18
C LYS A 81 0.50 -16.93 -30.74
N GLY A 82 1.52 -17.33 -29.99
CA GLY A 82 2.93 -17.22 -30.39
C GLY A 82 3.60 -15.88 -30.07
N GLU A 83 2.87 -14.90 -29.54
CA GLU A 83 3.42 -13.60 -29.13
C GLU A 83 3.56 -13.52 -27.62
N LYS A 84 4.65 -12.92 -27.13
CA LYS A 84 4.88 -12.73 -25.70
C LYS A 84 3.91 -11.68 -25.16
N VAL A 85 3.26 -11.99 -24.05
CA VAL A 85 2.32 -11.08 -23.38
C VAL A 85 2.82 -10.72 -21.97
N GLU A 86 2.71 -9.43 -21.63
CA GLU A 86 2.96 -8.90 -20.29
C GLU A 86 1.67 -8.34 -19.71
N GLY A 87 1.50 -8.49 -18.39
CA GLY A 87 0.27 -8.06 -17.74
C GLY A 87 0.23 -8.41 -16.26
N ALA A 88 -0.90 -8.11 -15.63
CA ALA A 88 -1.20 -8.49 -14.27
C ALA A 88 -1.86 -9.88 -14.22
N LEU A 89 -1.40 -10.74 -13.32
CA LEU A 89 -1.94 -12.08 -13.11
C LEU A 89 -2.93 -12.08 -11.94
N LEU A 90 -4.21 -12.25 -12.26
CA LEU A 90 -5.29 -12.31 -11.27
C LEU A 90 -5.69 -13.77 -11.08
N MET A 91 -5.32 -14.38 -9.96
CA MET A 91 -5.51 -15.82 -9.75
C MET A 91 -6.96 -16.16 -9.38
N ALA A 92 -7.39 -17.36 -9.79
CA ALA A 92 -8.69 -17.92 -9.45
C ALA A 92 -8.98 -17.78 -7.94
N GLY A 93 -10.19 -17.37 -7.60
CA GLY A 93 -10.64 -17.16 -6.23
C GLY A 93 -10.32 -15.77 -5.64
N ALA A 94 -9.54 -14.91 -6.31
CA ALA A 94 -9.46 -13.50 -5.93
C ALA A 94 -10.83 -12.82 -6.07
N PHE A 95 -11.10 -11.77 -5.29
CA PHE A 95 -12.39 -11.08 -5.28
C PHE A 95 -12.18 -9.58 -5.47
N LEU A 96 -12.79 -9.03 -6.52
CA LEU A 96 -12.75 -7.60 -6.83
C LEU A 96 -14.16 -7.03 -6.66
N SER A 97 -14.32 -5.93 -5.92
CA SER A 97 -15.64 -5.35 -5.62
C SER A 97 -15.86 -3.96 -6.22
N SER A 98 -14.97 -3.50 -7.10
CA SER A 98 -15.01 -2.18 -7.70
C SER A 98 -14.35 -2.18 -9.07
N GLU A 99 -14.89 -1.39 -9.98
CA GLU A 99 -14.29 -1.14 -11.30
C GLU A 99 -13.04 -0.27 -11.22
N LYS A 100 -12.86 0.50 -10.14
CA LYS A 100 -11.75 1.44 -9.98
C LYS A 100 -10.52 0.74 -9.39
N ILE A 101 -10.00 -0.26 -10.08
CA ILE A 101 -8.79 -0.97 -9.67
C ILE A 101 -7.85 -1.06 -10.86
N TYR A 102 -6.63 -0.56 -10.72
CA TYR A 102 -5.62 -0.62 -11.76
C TYR A 102 -4.45 -1.50 -11.34
N PHE A 103 -4.02 -2.37 -12.26
CA PHE A 103 -2.90 -3.26 -12.08
C PHE A 103 -1.90 -3.04 -13.22
N GLU A 104 -0.67 -2.68 -12.89
CA GLU A 104 0.42 -2.67 -13.87
C GLU A 104 0.94 -4.07 -14.15
N LYS A 105 1.83 -4.17 -15.14
CA LYS A 105 2.47 -5.44 -15.47
C LYS A 105 3.22 -6.07 -14.31
N GLY A 106 3.22 -7.40 -14.30
CA GLY A 106 3.88 -8.20 -13.28
C GLY A 106 3.19 -8.16 -11.91
N VAL A 107 2.11 -7.39 -11.74
CA VAL A 107 1.29 -7.48 -10.52
C VAL A 107 0.68 -8.87 -10.42
N LYS A 108 0.68 -9.42 -9.21
CA LYS A 108 0.10 -10.73 -8.91
C LYS A 108 -0.92 -10.59 -7.80
N VAL A 109 -2.14 -11.06 -8.06
CA VAL A 109 -3.20 -11.15 -7.05
C VAL A 109 -3.47 -12.63 -6.79
N GLU A 110 -3.10 -13.09 -5.61
CA GLU A 110 -3.24 -14.48 -5.19
C GLU A 110 -4.70 -14.82 -4.80
N PRO A 111 -5.05 -16.13 -4.73
CA PRO A 111 -6.39 -16.56 -4.38
C PRO A 111 -6.89 -15.96 -3.06
N PHE A 112 -8.19 -15.68 -3.00
CA PHE A 112 -8.87 -15.16 -1.81
C PHE A 112 -8.41 -13.78 -1.32
N ALA A 113 -7.54 -13.09 -2.06
CA ALA A 113 -7.35 -11.66 -1.85
C ALA A 113 -8.65 -10.91 -2.21
N ILE A 114 -9.06 -9.97 -1.35
CA ILE A 114 -10.26 -9.15 -1.52
C ILE A 114 -9.84 -7.70 -1.75
N ILE A 115 -10.27 -7.09 -2.85
CA ILE A 115 -9.90 -5.71 -3.23
C ILE A 115 -11.16 -4.89 -3.53
N GLN A 116 -11.38 -3.82 -2.77
CA GLN A 116 -12.61 -3.01 -2.85
C GLN A 116 -12.49 -1.68 -3.62
N GLY A 117 -11.29 -1.24 -3.98
CA GLY A 117 -11.04 0.00 -4.70
C GLY A 117 -11.53 1.31 -4.01
N PRO A 118 -11.12 2.50 -4.51
CA PRO A 118 -10.18 2.68 -5.61
C PRO A 118 -8.77 2.25 -5.23
N ALA A 119 -8.08 1.51 -6.09
CA ALA A 119 -6.76 0.97 -5.81
C ALA A 119 -5.84 1.01 -7.02
N TYR A 120 -4.56 1.28 -6.79
CA TYR A 120 -3.53 1.32 -7.81
C TYR A 120 -2.35 0.44 -7.40
N PHE A 121 -2.04 -0.54 -8.22
CA PHE A 121 -0.94 -1.46 -8.02
C PHE A 121 0.14 -1.27 -9.08
N SER A 122 1.27 -0.69 -8.69
CA SER A 122 2.40 -0.50 -9.61
C SER A 122 3.13 -1.81 -9.88
N GLN A 123 3.97 -1.80 -10.90
CA GLN A 123 4.65 -2.94 -11.48
C GLN A 123 5.25 -3.87 -10.42
N GLY A 124 4.99 -5.17 -10.58
CA GLY A 124 5.56 -6.21 -9.72
C GLY A 124 5.00 -6.24 -8.29
N THR A 125 3.93 -5.52 -7.98
CA THR A 125 3.27 -5.62 -6.67
C THR A 125 2.66 -7.00 -6.47
N GLU A 126 2.85 -7.57 -5.28
CA GLU A 126 2.20 -8.82 -4.86
C GLU A 126 1.08 -8.52 -3.86
N VAL A 127 -0.13 -8.96 -4.18
CA VAL A 127 -1.27 -9.01 -3.26
C VAL A 127 -1.52 -10.47 -2.94
N ARG A 128 -1.06 -10.90 -1.77
CA ARG A 128 -0.98 -12.32 -1.40
C ARG A 128 -2.28 -12.87 -0.82
N GLN A 129 -2.31 -14.18 -0.65
CA GLN A 129 -3.48 -14.95 -0.24
C GLN A 129 -4.13 -14.38 1.02
N GLY A 130 -5.44 -14.13 0.93
CA GLY A 130 -6.25 -13.61 2.04
C GLY A 130 -5.99 -12.15 2.41
N ALA A 131 -5.18 -11.41 1.65
CA ALA A 131 -5.05 -9.97 1.84
C ALA A 131 -6.41 -9.28 1.69
N TYR A 132 -6.65 -8.24 2.49
CA TYR A 132 -7.87 -7.44 2.43
C TYR A 132 -7.54 -5.98 2.17
N VAL A 133 -7.79 -5.53 0.95
CA VAL A 133 -7.53 -4.17 0.47
C VAL A 133 -8.84 -3.40 0.38
N ARG A 134 -8.93 -2.27 1.07
CA ARG A 134 -10.17 -1.47 1.10
C ARG A 134 -9.94 0.03 1.21
N GLY A 135 -10.97 0.81 0.92
CA GLY A 135 -10.84 2.27 0.83
C GLY A 135 -9.89 2.65 -0.31
N SER A 136 -9.01 3.63 -0.10
CA SER A 136 -8.09 4.11 -1.13
C SER A 136 -6.67 3.57 -0.93
N VAL A 137 -6.14 2.75 -1.83
CA VAL A 137 -4.81 2.16 -1.67
C VAL A 137 -3.93 2.39 -2.88
N TYR A 138 -2.71 2.87 -2.63
CA TYR A 138 -1.66 3.02 -3.64
C TYR A 138 -0.45 2.18 -3.25
N THR A 139 0.17 1.54 -4.24
CA THR A 139 1.47 0.88 -4.09
C THR A 139 2.42 1.32 -5.20
N GLY A 140 3.66 1.65 -4.84
CA GLY A 140 4.79 1.86 -5.74
C GLY A 140 5.35 0.53 -6.24
N VAL A 141 6.45 0.58 -6.99
CA VAL A 141 7.00 -0.61 -7.68
C VAL A 141 7.44 -1.68 -6.69
N GLY A 142 7.09 -2.94 -6.93
CA GLY A 142 7.59 -4.11 -6.18
C GLY A 142 7.12 -4.18 -4.72
N CYS A 143 5.97 -3.60 -4.39
CA CYS A 143 5.40 -3.66 -3.05
C CYS A 143 4.84 -5.06 -2.73
N VAL A 144 4.69 -5.35 -1.43
CA VAL A 144 4.04 -6.59 -0.97
C VAL A 144 2.94 -6.26 0.03
N ILE A 145 1.69 -6.57 -0.35
CA ILE A 145 0.55 -6.70 0.56
C ILE A 145 0.38 -8.19 0.84
N GLY A 146 0.80 -8.59 2.02
CA GLY A 146 1.07 -9.97 2.32
C GLY A 146 -0.11 -10.81 2.80
N HIS A 147 0.20 -12.06 3.16
CA HIS A 147 -0.78 -13.03 3.63
C HIS A 147 -1.60 -12.45 4.79
N THR A 148 -2.92 -12.51 4.66
CA THR A 148 -3.91 -12.02 5.65
C THR A 148 -3.60 -10.63 6.21
N THR A 149 -2.99 -9.78 5.38
CA THR A 149 -2.72 -8.39 5.71
C THR A 149 -3.89 -7.52 5.28
N GLU A 150 -4.40 -6.71 6.20
CA GLU A 150 -5.44 -5.73 5.90
C GLU A 150 -4.81 -4.36 5.65
N VAL A 151 -5.13 -3.76 4.50
CA VAL A 151 -4.69 -2.42 4.11
C VAL A 151 -5.90 -1.56 3.83
N LYS A 152 -5.91 -0.36 4.42
CA LYS A 152 -6.98 0.62 4.25
C LYS A 152 -6.44 2.02 4.13
N ASN A 153 -6.87 2.78 3.12
CA ASN A 153 -6.55 4.22 2.99
C ASN A 153 -5.05 4.53 3.10
N SER A 154 -4.18 3.76 2.43
CA SER A 154 -2.74 3.82 2.70
C SER A 154 -1.91 3.87 1.43
N ILE A 155 -0.72 4.45 1.57
CA ILE A 155 0.28 4.62 0.50
C ILE A 155 1.49 3.76 0.85
N PHE A 156 1.89 2.92 -0.08
CA PHE A 156 3.14 2.17 -0.04
C PHE A 156 4.02 2.75 -1.13
N LEU A 157 5.18 3.31 -0.78
CA LEU A 157 6.19 3.69 -1.76
C LEU A 157 6.99 2.45 -2.17
N SER A 158 7.84 2.61 -3.19
CA SER A 158 8.52 1.50 -3.87
C SER A 158 9.19 0.52 -2.90
N GLN A 159 8.92 -0.77 -3.13
CA GLN A 159 9.47 -1.90 -2.38
C GLN A 159 9.05 -1.97 -0.90
N ALA A 160 8.02 -1.24 -0.47
CA ALA A 160 7.46 -1.37 0.87
C ALA A 160 6.71 -2.70 1.05
N LYS A 161 6.87 -3.33 2.23
CA LYS A 161 6.38 -4.68 2.51
C LYS A 161 5.62 -4.75 3.82
N ALA A 162 4.38 -5.18 3.74
CA ALA A 162 3.57 -5.65 4.86
C ALA A 162 3.25 -7.13 4.64
N ALA A 163 4.26 -7.98 4.81
CA ALA A 163 4.27 -9.32 4.21
C ALA A 163 3.40 -10.37 4.95
N HIS A 164 3.10 -10.18 6.24
CA HIS A 164 2.42 -11.20 7.04
C HIS A 164 1.58 -10.59 8.17
N PHE A 165 0.28 -10.92 8.22
CA PHE A 165 -0.62 -10.67 9.37
C PHE A 165 -0.65 -9.22 9.87
N ALA A 166 -0.45 -8.24 8.98
CA ALA A 166 -0.35 -6.83 9.35
C ALA A 166 -1.70 -6.10 9.22
N TYR A 167 -1.85 -5.01 9.96
CA TYR A 167 -2.91 -4.03 9.75
C TYR A 167 -2.29 -2.67 9.43
N VAL A 168 -2.58 -2.14 8.25
CA VAL A 168 -2.05 -0.87 7.73
C VAL A 168 -3.22 0.05 7.39
N GLY A 169 -3.64 0.87 8.35
CA GLY A 169 -4.79 1.77 8.22
C GLY A 169 -4.38 3.23 8.20
N ASP A 170 -4.85 4.00 7.22
CA ASP A 170 -4.63 5.45 7.10
C ASP A 170 -3.14 5.83 7.29
N SER A 171 -2.23 5.13 6.59
CA SER A 171 -0.77 5.13 6.82
C SER A 171 0.05 5.36 5.55
N ILE A 172 1.31 5.77 5.71
CA ILE A 172 2.29 5.88 4.61
C ILE A 172 3.51 5.04 4.97
N LEU A 173 3.87 4.10 4.10
CA LEU A 173 5.11 3.35 4.18
C LEU A 173 6.07 3.86 3.11
N GLY A 174 7.20 4.42 3.54
CA GLY A 174 8.28 4.86 2.67
C GLY A 174 8.92 3.74 1.87
N ALA A 175 9.84 4.10 0.99
CA ALA A 175 10.51 3.15 0.12
C ALA A 175 11.30 2.14 0.95
N GLN A 176 11.26 0.86 0.56
CA GLN A 176 11.97 -0.24 1.24
C GLN A 176 11.61 -0.42 2.72
N VAL A 177 10.45 0.09 3.17
CA VAL A 177 9.95 -0.22 4.52
C VAL A 177 9.60 -1.70 4.63
N ASN A 178 9.97 -2.33 5.74
CA ASN A 178 9.62 -3.73 6.01
C ASN A 178 8.92 -3.88 7.37
N LEU A 179 7.65 -4.27 7.33
CA LEU A 179 6.89 -4.55 8.54
C LEU A 179 7.09 -6.00 8.97
N GLY A 180 7.57 -6.20 10.19
CA GLY A 180 7.65 -7.50 10.83
C GLY A 180 6.27 -8.15 10.94
N ALA A 181 6.22 -9.49 10.89
CA ALA A 181 4.98 -10.24 10.91
C ALA A 181 4.12 -9.85 12.11
N GLY A 182 2.83 -9.59 11.87
CA GLY A 182 1.93 -9.19 12.93
C GLY A 182 2.07 -7.73 13.37
N THR A 183 2.70 -6.84 12.60
CA THR A 183 2.74 -5.40 12.93
C THR A 183 1.36 -4.75 12.78
N LYS A 184 0.95 -3.92 13.75
CA LYS A 184 -0.32 -3.18 13.72
C LYS A 184 -0.08 -1.68 13.71
N LEU A 185 -0.58 -0.99 12.70
CA LEU A 185 -0.62 0.47 12.63
C LEU A 185 -2.01 0.94 13.06
N ALA A 186 -2.19 1.17 14.37
CA ALA A 186 -3.46 1.63 14.90
C ALA A 186 -3.75 3.05 14.39
N ASN A 187 -4.96 3.31 13.92
CA ASN A 187 -5.30 4.55 13.22
C ASN A 187 -6.35 5.42 13.91
N LEU A 188 -6.94 4.98 15.02
CA LEU A 188 -7.99 5.72 15.72
C LEU A 188 -7.73 5.75 17.22
N LYS A 189 -7.74 6.95 17.81
CA LYS A 189 -7.67 7.13 19.27
C LYS A 189 -8.96 6.69 19.95
N PHE A 190 -8.86 6.22 21.19
CA PHE A 190 -10.03 5.88 22.00
C PHE A 190 -11.04 7.03 22.15
N ASN A 191 -10.54 8.25 22.32
CA ASN A 191 -11.39 9.45 22.42
C ASN A 191 -11.96 9.93 21.07
N LYS A 192 -11.59 9.29 19.95
CA LYS A 192 -12.03 9.62 18.58
C LYS A 192 -11.80 11.08 18.16
N LYS A 193 -10.94 11.81 18.88
CA LYS A 193 -10.56 13.19 18.57
C LYS A 193 -9.53 13.23 17.46
N GLU A 194 -9.44 14.38 16.80
CA GLU A 194 -8.40 14.70 15.82
C GLU A 194 -6.99 14.41 16.34
N ILE A 195 -6.11 13.90 15.49
CA ILE A 195 -4.68 13.72 15.76
C ILE A 195 -4.00 15.09 15.70
N ILE A 196 -3.30 15.45 16.77
CA ILE A 196 -2.64 16.74 16.93
C ILE A 196 -1.23 16.43 17.42
N PHE A 197 -0.24 17.10 16.84
CA PHE A 197 1.16 16.98 17.22
C PHE A 197 1.62 18.23 17.96
N THR A 198 2.56 18.04 18.90
CA THR A 198 3.34 19.13 19.48
C THR A 198 4.80 18.88 19.11
N ILE A 199 5.37 19.73 18.26
CA ILE A 199 6.71 19.57 17.71
C ILE A 199 7.47 20.85 17.96
N GLU A 200 8.60 20.79 18.64
CA GLU A 200 9.42 21.98 18.97
C GLU A 200 8.60 23.09 19.67
N GLY A 201 7.57 22.72 20.43
CA GLY A 201 6.67 23.66 21.11
C GLY A 201 5.49 24.16 20.28
N GLU A 202 5.44 23.88 18.98
CA GLU A 202 4.33 24.26 18.10
C GLU A 202 3.26 23.18 18.03
N VAL A 203 2.00 23.60 18.10
CA VAL A 203 0.84 22.72 17.99
C VAL A 203 0.40 22.62 16.54
N ILE A 204 0.52 21.43 15.95
CA ILE A 204 0.18 21.14 14.56
C ILE A 204 -1.09 20.28 14.54
N LYS A 205 -2.15 20.83 13.94
CA LYS A 205 -3.43 20.15 13.74
C LYS A 205 -3.44 19.42 12.39
N THR A 206 -3.71 18.12 12.38
CA THR A 206 -3.70 17.32 11.14
C THR A 206 -5.00 17.45 10.35
N GLY A 207 -6.11 17.82 11.00
CA GLY A 207 -7.48 17.69 10.47
C GLY A 207 -7.99 16.25 10.37
N LEU A 208 -7.21 15.26 10.82
CA LEU A 208 -7.50 13.84 10.66
C LEU A 208 -7.96 13.22 11.98
N LYS A 209 -9.18 12.65 12.00
CA LYS A 209 -9.61 11.77 13.11
C LYS A 209 -8.96 10.39 13.04
N LYS A 210 -8.56 9.95 11.84
CA LYS A 210 -7.86 8.70 11.60
C LYS A 210 -6.52 8.97 10.92
N LEU A 211 -5.44 8.55 11.57
CA LEU A 211 -4.08 8.55 11.04
C LEU A 211 -3.35 7.40 11.74
N GLY A 212 -2.87 6.44 10.96
CA GLY A 212 -2.08 5.32 11.44
C GLY A 212 -0.66 5.75 11.72
N ALA A 213 0.28 5.27 10.90
CA ALA A 213 1.67 5.64 11.01
C ALA A 213 2.25 6.14 9.68
N ILE A 214 3.26 7.00 9.77
CA ILE A 214 4.08 7.44 8.64
C ILE A 214 5.49 6.95 8.91
N LEU A 215 5.97 6.05 8.07
CA LEU A 215 7.30 5.47 8.18
C LEU A 215 8.12 5.99 7.00
N GLY A 216 9.24 6.65 7.29
CA GLY A 216 10.20 7.04 6.26
C GLY A 216 10.90 5.83 5.63
N ASP A 217 11.66 6.10 4.58
CA ASP A 217 12.39 5.13 3.79
C ASP A 217 13.27 4.23 4.66
N GLY A 218 13.30 2.94 4.35
CA GLY A 218 14.13 1.95 5.04
C GLY A 218 13.74 1.68 6.50
N CYS A 219 12.61 2.21 7.01
CA CYS A 219 12.16 1.87 8.34
C CYS A 219 11.79 0.38 8.46
N GLN A 220 12.01 -0.19 9.64
CA GLN A 220 11.67 -1.58 9.92
C GLN A 220 10.95 -1.72 11.25
N THR A 221 9.95 -2.60 11.29
CA THR A 221 9.32 -3.01 12.55
C THR A 221 9.63 -4.47 12.83
N GLY A 222 9.82 -4.81 14.10
CA GLY A 222 9.92 -6.18 14.54
C GLY A 222 8.55 -6.87 14.53
N CYS A 223 8.57 -8.19 14.66
CA CYS A 223 7.33 -8.96 14.73
C CYS A 223 6.48 -8.52 15.93
N ASN A 224 5.17 -8.46 15.72
CA ASN A 224 4.17 -8.07 16.73
C ASN A 224 4.38 -6.67 17.34
N SER A 225 5.10 -5.76 16.67
CA SER A 225 5.15 -4.36 17.09
C SER A 225 3.82 -3.65 16.84
N VAL A 226 3.52 -2.65 17.67
CA VAL A 226 2.33 -1.80 17.52
C VAL A 226 2.78 -0.35 17.39
N LEU A 227 2.26 0.35 16.39
CA LEU A 227 2.45 1.78 16.25
C LEU A 227 1.11 2.45 16.59
N GLN A 228 1.13 3.38 17.54
CA GLN A 228 -0.05 4.12 17.96
C GLN A 228 -0.53 5.12 16.88
N PRO A 229 -1.80 5.57 16.93
CA PRO A 229 -2.31 6.56 15.99
C PRO A 229 -1.47 7.84 15.98
N GLY A 230 -0.97 8.21 14.80
CA GLY A 230 -0.06 9.34 14.61
C GLY A 230 1.40 9.03 14.96
N THR A 231 1.86 7.77 14.88
CA THR A 231 3.30 7.49 14.98
C THR A 231 4.00 7.93 13.69
N ILE A 232 5.00 8.81 13.78
CA ILE A 232 5.74 9.32 12.64
C ILE A 232 7.23 9.01 12.83
N LEU A 233 7.78 8.10 12.02
CA LEU A 233 9.18 7.68 12.07
C LEU A 233 9.94 8.26 10.86
N GLY A 234 11.03 8.99 11.12
CA GLY A 234 11.97 9.39 10.09
C GLY A 234 12.73 8.19 9.52
N LYS A 235 13.37 8.38 8.36
CA LYS A 235 14.05 7.31 7.60
C LYS A 235 15.02 6.48 8.44
N PHE A 236 15.15 5.21 8.09
CA PHE A 236 16.03 4.23 8.72
C PHE A 236 15.79 4.03 10.23
N SER A 237 14.56 4.24 10.71
CA SER A 237 14.17 3.97 12.08
C SER A 237 13.72 2.53 12.31
N PHE A 238 13.84 2.05 13.54
CA PHE A 238 13.55 0.68 13.94
C PHE A 238 12.61 0.63 15.14
N VAL A 239 11.57 -0.21 15.06
CA VAL A 239 10.76 -0.60 16.21
C VAL A 239 11.07 -2.04 16.56
N PHE A 240 11.52 -2.31 17.78
CA PHE A 240 11.92 -3.66 18.19
C PHE A 240 10.70 -4.59 18.29
N PRO A 241 10.88 -5.92 18.17
CA PRO A 241 9.80 -6.89 18.29
C PRO A 241 9.00 -6.70 19.57
N ALA A 242 7.68 -6.86 19.47
CA ALA A 242 6.73 -6.70 20.57
C ALA A 242 6.75 -5.32 21.27
N ARG A 243 7.34 -4.29 20.66
CA ARG A 243 7.32 -2.92 21.21
C ARG A 243 6.17 -2.08 20.68
N VAL A 244 5.81 -1.10 21.49
CA VAL A 244 4.82 -0.08 21.17
C VAL A 244 5.54 1.23 20.88
N ALA A 245 5.40 1.75 19.66
CA ALA A 245 5.78 3.12 19.34
C ALA A 245 4.62 4.06 19.72
N GLY A 246 4.93 5.07 20.53
CA GLY A 246 3.97 6.10 20.91
C GLY A 246 3.63 7.05 19.75
N PRO A 247 2.61 7.91 19.90
CA PRO A 247 2.30 8.94 18.93
C PRO A 247 3.38 10.02 18.93
N GLY A 248 3.56 10.71 17.80
CA GLY A 248 4.48 11.82 17.67
C GLY A 248 5.57 11.58 16.63
N PHE A 249 6.46 12.56 16.51
CA PHE A 249 7.58 12.53 15.58
C PHE A 249 8.84 11.97 16.24
N PHE A 250 9.42 10.97 15.58
CA PHE A 250 10.71 10.38 15.91
C PHE A 250 11.63 10.61 14.72
N GLY A 251 12.78 11.25 14.94
CA GLY A 251 13.71 11.61 13.87
C GLY A 251 14.34 10.39 13.17
N PRO A 252 15.09 10.62 12.08
CA PRO A 252 15.80 9.55 11.38
C PRO A 252 16.69 8.72 12.30
N PHE A 253 16.89 7.44 11.97
CA PHE A 253 17.72 6.49 12.71
C PHE A 253 17.26 6.21 14.16
N THR A 254 16.01 6.54 14.50
CA THR A 254 15.48 6.29 15.85
C THR A 254 15.32 4.78 16.10
N LYS A 255 15.65 4.33 17.32
CA LYS A 255 15.45 2.95 17.77
C LYS A 255 14.47 2.94 18.94
N ILE A 256 13.27 2.42 18.71
CA ILE A 256 12.24 2.21 19.74
C ILE A 256 12.43 0.80 20.28
N LYS A 257 12.96 0.73 21.51
CA LYS A 257 13.46 -0.49 22.14
C LYS A 257 12.57 -1.08 23.20
#